data_AF-A0ABD1E6R5-F1
#
_entry.id   AF-A0ABD1E6R5-F1
#
_cell.length_a   1.000
_cell.length_b   1.000
_cell.length_c   1.000
_cell.angle_alpha   90.00
_cell.angle_beta   90.00
_cell.angle_gamma   90.00
#
_symmetry.space_group_name_H-M   'P 1'
#
loop_
_entity.id
_entity.type
_entity.pdbx_description
1 polymer ?
#
loop_
_entity_poly.entity_id
_entity_poly.type
_entity_poly.pdbx_seq_one_letter_code
_entity_poly.pdbx_strand_id
1 'polypeptide(L)'
;MQMWIAKCGQSVKINVNTARICSKHFLDSDYQLKEKLLGYPKDKWKLNLNVIPSVHLSKKISSCSTSQVDRKMRAERTTRRQLVEQIMANNVVPAVLENDATNVEMDNNEEIEESSLSHSIGIQTTFMGNLKKNRRTRRRK
;
A
#
# COMPACT_ATOMS: atom_id res chain seq x y z
N MET A 1 -10.87 -2.33 -26.44
CA MET A 1 -10.83 -2.19 -24.97
C MET A 1 -9.48 -2.56 -24.33
N GLN A 2 -8.83 -3.68 -24.68
CA GLN A 2 -7.55 -4.11 -24.06
C GLN A 2 -6.44 -3.02 -24.04
N MET A 3 -6.32 -2.20 -25.09
CA MET A 3 -5.35 -1.10 -25.14
C MET A 3 -5.50 -0.06 -24.02
N TRP A 4 -6.73 0.20 -23.55
CA TRP A 4 -6.98 1.12 -22.43
C TRP A 4 -6.46 0.53 -21.12
N ILE A 5 -6.66 -0.77 -20.90
CA ILE A 5 -6.12 -1.51 -19.75
C ILE A 5 -4.58 -1.49 -19.78
N ALA A 6 -3.99 -1.76 -20.95
CA ALA A 6 -2.54 -1.76 -21.14
C ALA A 6 -1.89 -0.37 -20.95
N LYS A 7 -2.63 0.72 -21.13
CA LYS A 7 -2.17 2.10 -20.92
C LYS A 7 -2.40 2.61 -19.49
N CYS A 8 -3.53 2.28 -18.87
CA CYS A 8 -3.94 2.85 -17.56
C CYS A 8 -3.76 1.89 -16.37
N GLY A 9 -3.79 0.57 -16.60
CA GLY A 9 -3.85 -0.47 -15.56
C GLY A 9 -2.62 -1.36 -15.48
N GLN A 10 -1.46 -0.87 -15.91
CA GLN A 10 -0.25 -1.66 -16.18
C GLN A 10 0.29 -2.49 -14.99
N SER A 11 -0.13 -2.19 -13.76
CA SER A 11 0.25 -2.89 -12.53
C SER A 11 -0.93 -3.34 -11.65
N VAL A 12 -2.18 -3.11 -12.07
CA VAL A 12 -3.37 -3.32 -11.22
C VAL A 12 -4.47 -4.05 -11.97
N LYS A 13 -5.08 -5.06 -11.33
CA LYS A 13 -6.29 -5.74 -11.85
C LYS A 13 -7.50 -4.80 -11.78
N ILE A 14 -7.79 -4.12 -12.88
CA ILE A 14 -8.93 -3.20 -13.01
C ILE A 14 -10.21 -3.95 -13.40
N ASN A 15 -11.34 -3.64 -12.74
CA ASN A 15 -12.66 -4.04 -13.21
C ASN A 15 -13.14 -3.04 -14.28
N VAL A 16 -13.10 -3.44 -15.54
CA VAL A 16 -13.44 -2.58 -16.69
C VAL A 16 -14.89 -2.07 -16.71
N ASN A 17 -15.83 -2.78 -16.07
CA ASN A 17 -17.25 -2.39 -16.09
C ASN A 17 -17.50 -1.16 -15.19
N THR A 18 -16.79 -1.09 -14.05
CA THR A 18 -16.93 -0.02 -13.06
C THR A 18 -15.84 1.06 -13.17
N ALA A 19 -14.72 0.77 -13.83
CA ALA A 19 -13.65 1.73 -14.06
C ALA A 19 -14.13 2.94 -14.86
N ARG A 20 -13.57 4.11 -14.55
CA ARG A 20 -13.79 5.37 -15.26
C ARG A 20 -12.43 6.06 -15.44
N ILE A 21 -12.27 6.81 -16.52
CA ILE A 21 -11.06 7.57 -16.83
C ILE A 21 -11.45 9.05 -16.86
N CYS A 22 -10.67 9.89 -16.18
CA CYS A 22 -10.90 11.34 -16.17
C CYS A 22 -10.56 11.96 -17.53
N SER A 23 -11.29 13.02 -17.92
CA SER A 23 -11.09 13.75 -19.18
C SER A 23 -9.65 14.22 -19.42
N LYS A 24 -8.91 14.58 -18.36
CA LYS A 24 -7.49 15.01 -18.39
C LYS A 24 -6.47 14.02 -19.01
N HIS A 25 -6.89 12.81 -19.36
CA HIS A 25 -6.06 11.81 -20.04
C HIS A 25 -6.24 11.78 -21.57
N PHE A 26 -7.13 12.64 -22.08
CA PHE A 26 -7.45 12.83 -23.49
C PHE A 26 -7.19 14.30 -23.89
N LEU A 27 -6.99 14.54 -25.18
CA LEU A 27 -6.86 15.87 -25.75
C LEU A 27 -8.24 16.41 -26.15
N ASP A 28 -8.40 17.73 -26.22
CA ASP A 28 -9.65 18.36 -26.71
C ASP A 28 -9.97 17.96 -28.17
N SER A 29 -8.98 17.50 -28.94
CA SER A 29 -9.12 16.93 -30.30
C SER A 29 -9.68 15.50 -30.34
N ASP A 30 -9.62 14.78 -29.22
CA ASP A 30 -10.07 13.38 -29.12
C ASP A 30 -11.61 13.27 -28.98
N TYR A 31 -12.28 14.40 -28.74
CA TYR A 31 -13.72 14.51 -28.61
C TYR A 31 -14.42 14.72 -29.96
N GLN A 32 -15.73 14.43 -30.01
CA GLN A 32 -16.52 14.57 -31.21
C GLN A 32 -16.78 16.05 -31.53
N LEU A 33 -16.29 16.52 -32.69
CA LEU A 33 -16.36 17.92 -33.11
C LEU A 33 -17.79 18.52 -33.06
N LYS A 34 -18.82 17.70 -33.31
CA LYS A 34 -20.23 18.10 -33.24
C LYS A 34 -20.62 18.71 -31.88
N GLU A 35 -20.08 18.19 -30.77
CA GLU A 35 -20.44 18.63 -29.42
C GLU A 35 -19.75 19.94 -29.06
N LYS A 36 -18.53 20.16 -29.58
CA LYS A 36 -17.83 21.44 -29.52
C LYS A 36 -18.52 22.51 -30.36
N LEU A 37 -19.01 22.16 -31.55
CA LEU A 37 -19.73 23.09 -32.45
C LEU A 37 -21.12 23.47 -31.90
N LEU A 38 -21.82 22.53 -31.27
CA LEU A 38 -23.11 22.77 -30.59
C LEU A 38 -22.98 23.48 -29.23
N GLY A 39 -21.76 23.85 -28.82
CA GLY A 39 -21.52 24.56 -27.55
C GLY A 39 -21.89 23.78 -26.30
N TYR A 40 -21.93 22.44 -26.35
CA TYR A 40 -22.25 21.64 -25.16
C TYR A 40 -21.17 21.81 -24.09
N PRO A 41 -21.53 21.70 -22.79
CA PRO A 41 -20.55 21.71 -21.71
C PRO A 41 -19.67 20.44 -21.77
N LYS A 42 -18.40 20.57 -21.35
CA LYS A 42 -17.36 19.54 -21.53
C LYS A 42 -17.65 18.20 -20.83
N ASP A 43 -18.49 18.19 -19.81
CA ASP A 43 -18.95 16.98 -19.11
C ASP A 43 -19.84 16.07 -20.00
N LYS A 44 -20.47 16.64 -21.04
CA LYS A 44 -21.32 15.93 -22.00
C LYS A 44 -20.60 15.52 -23.28
N TRP A 45 -19.33 15.91 -23.45
CA TRP A 45 -18.54 15.58 -24.63
C TRP A 45 -18.20 14.09 -24.66
N LYS A 46 -18.36 13.48 -25.82
CA LYS A 46 -18.09 12.07 -26.12
C LYS A 46 -16.77 11.96 -26.88
N LEU A 47 -15.99 10.95 -26.52
CA LEU A 47 -14.76 10.62 -27.22
C LEU A 47 -15.09 9.99 -28.60
N ASN A 48 -14.15 10.11 -29.53
CA ASN A 48 -14.18 9.31 -30.76
C ASN A 48 -13.93 7.83 -30.44
N LEU A 49 -14.56 6.91 -31.19
CA LEU A 49 -14.63 5.47 -30.84
C LEU A 49 -13.26 4.78 -30.67
N ASN A 50 -12.24 5.23 -31.41
CA ASN A 50 -10.91 4.62 -31.46
C ASN A 50 -9.85 5.35 -30.62
N VAL A 51 -10.26 6.36 -29.84
CA VAL A 51 -9.34 7.11 -28.98
C VAL A 51 -8.80 6.23 -27.86
N ILE A 52 -7.55 6.49 -27.48
CA ILE A 52 -6.85 5.79 -26.40
C ILE A 52 -6.26 6.86 -25.47
N PRO A 53 -6.38 6.71 -24.13
CA PRO A 53 -5.72 7.61 -23.19
C PRO A 53 -4.22 7.74 -23.51
N SER A 54 -3.76 8.98 -23.65
CA SER A 54 -2.40 9.31 -24.08
C SER A 54 -1.70 10.26 -23.11
N VAL A 55 -2.46 11.17 -22.49
CA VAL A 55 -1.94 12.25 -21.64
C VAL A 55 -1.85 11.80 -20.17
N HIS A 56 -0.81 12.27 -19.47
CA HIS A 56 -0.63 12.03 -18.02
C HIS A 56 -0.65 10.56 -17.58
N LEU A 57 -0.21 9.65 -18.45
CA LEU A 57 -0.01 8.25 -18.07
C LEU A 57 1.26 8.12 -17.23
N SER A 58 1.16 7.45 -16.08
CA SER A 58 2.31 7.08 -15.27
C SER A 58 3.28 6.24 -16.12
N LYS A 59 4.50 6.74 -16.34
CA LYS A 59 5.57 5.94 -16.96
C LYS A 59 5.80 4.68 -16.12
N LYS A 60 6.14 3.54 -16.75
CA LYS A 60 6.52 2.32 -16.03
C LYS A 60 7.71 2.62 -15.11
N ILE A 61 7.44 2.76 -13.81
CA ILE A 61 8.49 2.64 -12.80
C ILE A 61 8.65 1.13 -12.59
N SER A 62 9.79 0.56 -13.02
CA SER A 62 10.08 -0.88 -12.86
C SER A 62 10.50 -1.25 -11.43
N SER A 63 10.35 -0.33 -10.47
CA SER A 63 10.66 -0.56 -9.06
C SER A 63 9.67 -1.56 -8.45
N CYS A 64 10.21 -2.55 -7.73
CA CYS A 64 9.49 -3.48 -6.86
C CYS A 64 8.29 -2.79 -6.20
N SER A 65 7.07 -3.22 -6.54
CA SER A 65 5.88 -2.47 -6.12
C SER A 65 5.77 -2.49 -4.59
N THR A 66 5.54 -1.34 -3.98
CA THR A 66 5.19 -1.23 -2.54
C THR A 66 4.06 -2.19 -2.17
N SER A 67 3.14 -2.48 -3.10
CA SER A 67 2.07 -3.47 -2.94
C SER A 67 2.56 -4.90 -2.62
N GLN A 68 3.75 -5.32 -3.08
CA GLN A 68 4.33 -6.63 -2.74
C GLN A 68 4.89 -6.61 -1.31
N VAL A 69 5.60 -5.54 -0.94
CA VAL A 69 6.08 -5.33 0.44
C VAL A 69 4.89 -5.31 1.41
N ASP A 70 3.85 -4.52 1.10
CA ASP A 70 2.62 -4.46 1.90
C ASP A 70 1.88 -5.82 1.98
N ARG A 71 1.94 -6.65 0.94
CA ARG A 71 1.34 -8.00 0.95
C ARG A 71 2.14 -8.93 1.85
N LYS A 72 3.48 -8.94 1.73
CA LYS A 72 4.37 -9.72 2.59
C LYS A 72 4.18 -9.34 4.06
N MET A 73 4.16 -8.04 4.36
CA MET A 73 3.94 -7.52 5.71
C MET A 73 2.55 -7.91 6.28
N ARG A 74 1.49 -7.91 5.47
CA ARG A 74 0.16 -8.39 5.91
C ARG A 74 0.13 -9.89 6.16
N ALA A 75 0.79 -10.69 5.33
CA ALA A 75 0.90 -12.13 5.52
C ALA A 75 1.66 -12.45 6.82
N GLU A 76 2.83 -11.84 7.03
CA GLU A 76 3.65 -11.97 8.24
C GLU A 76 2.91 -11.52 9.51
N ARG A 77 2.17 -10.41 9.44
CA ARG A 77 1.33 -9.96 10.56
C ARG A 77 0.18 -10.93 10.87
N THR A 78 -0.25 -11.73 9.89
CA THR A 78 -1.31 -12.73 10.06
C THR A 78 -0.74 -14.01 10.69
N THR A 79 0.39 -14.52 10.18
CA THR A 79 1.06 -15.69 10.76
C THR A 79 1.55 -15.42 12.19
N ARG A 80 2.12 -14.25 12.46
CA ARG A 80 2.54 -13.85 13.82
C ARG A 80 1.36 -13.77 14.80
N ARG A 81 0.16 -13.37 14.34
CA ARG A 81 -1.05 -13.38 15.18
C ARG A 81 -1.52 -14.80 15.47
N GLN A 82 -1.57 -15.65 14.45
CA GLN A 82 -1.95 -17.06 14.59
C GLN A 82 -1.01 -17.80 15.54
N LEU A 83 0.30 -17.54 15.49
CA LEU A 83 1.27 -18.10 16.42
C LEU A 83 1.02 -17.67 17.87
N VAL A 84 0.77 -16.38 18.10
CA VAL A 84 0.44 -15.86 19.44
C VAL A 84 -0.89 -16.43 19.95
N GLU A 85 -1.90 -16.54 19.10
CA GLU A 85 -3.19 -17.18 19.42
C GLU A 85 -3.01 -18.67 19.77
N GLN A 86 -2.15 -19.40 19.06
CA GLN A 86 -1.80 -20.79 19.41
C GLN A 86 -1.08 -20.90 20.75
N ILE A 87 -0.13 -20.01 21.05
CA ILE A 87 0.59 -19.98 22.34
C ILE A 87 -0.38 -19.64 23.50
N MET A 88 -1.34 -18.75 23.29
CA MET A 88 -2.33 -18.40 24.31
C MET A 88 -3.43 -19.46 24.49
N ALA A 89 -3.79 -20.19 23.44
CA ALA A 89 -4.76 -21.28 23.51
C ALA A 89 -4.14 -22.55 24.13
N ASN A 90 -2.90 -22.86 23.77
CA ASN A 90 -2.12 -23.94 24.35
C ASN A 90 -1.40 -23.43 25.61
N ASN A 91 -2.11 -23.39 26.74
CA ASN A 91 -1.50 -23.22 28.08
C ASN A 91 -0.58 -24.41 28.42
N VAL A 92 0.56 -24.48 27.74
CA VAL A 92 1.68 -25.33 28.13
C VAL A 92 2.34 -24.63 29.32
N VAL A 93 2.00 -25.08 30.52
CA VAL A 93 2.88 -24.91 31.67
C VAL A 93 4.19 -25.61 31.28
N PRO A 94 5.33 -24.91 31.22
CA PRO A 94 6.62 -25.59 31.15
C PRO A 94 6.82 -26.22 32.52
N ALA A 95 6.45 -27.50 32.65
CA ALA A 95 6.92 -28.31 33.76
C ALA A 95 8.44 -28.27 33.73
N VAL A 96 9.04 -27.92 34.86
CA VAL A 96 10.49 -27.75 34.99
C VAL A 96 11.21 -29.01 34.55
N LEU A 97 12.08 -28.87 33.54
CA LEU A 97 13.22 -29.73 33.34
C LEU A 97 14.46 -28.84 33.36
N GLU A 98 14.99 -28.65 34.57
CA GLU A 98 16.42 -28.42 34.72
C GLU A 98 17.14 -29.66 34.17
N ASN A 99 18.15 -29.44 33.32
CA ASN A 99 19.32 -30.31 33.16
C ASN A 99 20.36 -29.57 32.30
N ASP A 100 21.31 -28.98 33.02
CA ASP A 100 22.71 -28.67 32.70
C ASP A 100 23.26 -28.56 31.26
N ALA A 101 23.98 -27.43 31.10
CA ALA A 101 25.34 -27.30 30.56
C ALA A 101 25.67 -27.54 29.08
N THR A 102 26.60 -26.69 28.63
CA THR A 102 27.25 -26.55 27.31
C THR A 102 26.42 -25.84 26.21
N ASN A 103 26.95 -24.87 25.46
CA ASN A 103 28.22 -24.15 25.66
C ASN A 103 28.14 -22.68 25.17
N VAL A 104 29.07 -21.85 25.64
CA VAL A 104 29.34 -20.50 25.10
C VAL A 104 30.82 -20.39 24.77
N GLU A 105 31.13 -20.31 23.49
CA GLU A 105 32.38 -19.77 22.91
C GLU A 105 31.89 -18.95 21.69
N MET A 106 32.04 -17.62 21.69
CA MET A 106 33.22 -16.87 21.22
C MET A 106 33.47 -17.08 19.71
N ASP A 107 33.69 -16.04 18.89
CA ASP A 107 34.55 -14.88 19.17
C ASP A 107 33.98 -13.49 18.82
N ASN A 108 34.60 -12.49 19.46
CA ASN A 108 34.54 -11.08 19.09
C ASN A 108 35.67 -10.73 18.11
N ASN A 109 35.44 -9.71 17.27
CA ASN A 109 36.31 -8.54 17.04
C ASN A 109 36.08 -7.96 15.64
N GLU A 110 36.42 -6.71 15.34
CA GLU A 110 36.45 -5.44 16.10
C GLU A 110 36.90 -4.40 15.07
N GLU A 111 36.16 -3.30 14.89
CA GLU A 111 36.76 -2.02 14.51
C GLU A 111 35.76 -0.89 14.75
N ILE A 112 36.11 -0.01 15.68
CA ILE A 112 35.41 1.22 16.00
C ILE A 112 36.32 2.36 15.54
N GLU A 113 35.90 3.14 14.55
CA GLU A 113 36.46 4.49 14.37
C GLU A 113 35.59 5.50 15.11
N GLU A 114 36.18 6.17 16.09
CA GLU A 114 35.56 7.26 16.83
C GLU A 114 35.51 8.56 16.00
N SER A 115 34.36 9.23 15.98
CA SER A 115 34.34 10.69 15.86
C SER A 115 33.13 11.32 16.58
N SER A 116 33.33 11.54 17.89
CA SER A 116 32.92 12.71 18.68
C SER A 116 31.53 13.36 18.50
N LEU A 117 30.71 13.26 19.56
CA LEU A 117 29.79 14.26 20.16
C LEU A 117 28.96 15.20 19.23
N SER A 118 27.64 15.35 19.44
CA SER A 118 27.14 15.96 20.68
C SER A 118 25.71 15.57 21.12
N HIS A 119 25.54 15.50 22.44
CA HIS A 119 24.31 15.30 23.22
C HIS A 119 23.06 16.09 22.77
N SER A 120 21.89 15.42 22.80
CA SER A 120 20.78 15.81 23.70
C SER A 120 19.70 14.73 23.77
N ILE A 121 19.53 14.09 24.93
CA ILE A 121 18.50 13.06 25.19
C ILE A 121 17.19 13.75 25.57
N GLY A 122 16.23 13.77 24.64
CA GLY A 122 14.89 14.33 24.84
C GLY A 122 13.82 13.25 25.01
N ILE A 123 13.68 12.68 26.22
CA ILE A 123 12.53 11.82 26.55
C ILE A 123 11.34 12.74 26.87
N GLN A 124 10.45 12.95 25.89
CA GLN A 124 9.13 13.55 26.13
C GLN A 124 8.05 12.46 26.24
N THR A 125 7.79 12.02 27.47
CA THR A 125 6.58 11.25 27.79
C THR A 125 5.42 12.21 28.06
N THR A 126 4.42 12.26 27.18
CA THR A 126 3.12 12.87 27.47
C THR A 126 1.99 11.88 27.23
N PHE A 127 1.09 11.78 28.20
CA PHE A 127 0.11 10.70 28.37
C PHE A 127 -1.33 11.23 28.27
N MET A 128 -2.21 10.42 27.65
CA MET A 128 -3.69 10.56 27.55
C MET A 128 -4.29 11.75 26.76
N GLY A 129 -5.34 11.45 25.97
CA GLY A 129 -6.06 12.48 25.20
C GLY A 129 -7.14 12.01 24.20
N ASN A 130 -7.97 11.01 24.54
CA ASN A 130 -9.31 10.70 23.95
C ASN A 130 -9.53 10.83 22.42
N LEU A 131 -9.66 9.70 21.69
CA LEU A 131 -10.92 8.97 21.46
C LEU A 131 -11.98 9.70 20.60
N LYS A 132 -12.09 9.32 19.32
CA LYS A 132 -13.38 9.26 18.56
C LYS A 132 -13.28 8.29 17.36
N LYS A 133 -13.68 7.03 17.58
CA LYS A 133 -13.72 5.99 16.52
C LYS A 133 -14.99 6.15 15.68
N ASN A 134 -14.87 6.67 14.45
CA ASN A 134 -16.02 6.91 13.57
C ASN A 134 -16.50 5.60 12.89
N ARG A 135 -17.34 4.81 13.57
CA ARG A 135 -17.91 3.55 13.05
C ARG A 135 -19.08 3.83 12.10
N ARG A 136 -18.81 3.92 10.79
CA ARG A 136 -19.88 3.88 9.76
C ARG A 136 -20.51 2.49 9.68
N THR A 137 -21.70 2.33 10.25
CA THR A 137 -22.53 1.14 10.09
C THR A 137 -23.19 1.14 8.70
N ARG A 138 -22.82 0.19 7.84
CA ARG A 138 -23.57 -0.10 6.61
C ARG A 138 -24.81 -0.91 6.96
N ARG A 139 -25.97 -0.25 7.02
CA ARG A 139 -27.26 -0.95 6.89
C ARG A 139 -27.35 -1.54 5.48
N ARG A 140 -27.59 -2.85 5.39
CA ARG A 140 -28.12 -3.47 4.16
C ARG A 140 -29.61 -3.12 4.08
N LYS A 141 -30.06 -2.70 2.90
CA LYS A 141 -31.42 -2.88 2.41
C LYS A 141 -31.35 -3.98 1.35
#